data_AF-A0A2T5RFZ2-F1
#
_entry.id   AF-A0A2T5RFZ2-F1
#
_cell.length_a   1.000
_cell.length_b   1.000
_cell.length_c   1.000
_cell.angle_alpha   90.00
_cell.angle_beta   90.00
_cell.angle_gamma   90.00
#
_symmetry.space_group_name_H-M   'P 1'
#
loop_
_entity.id
_entity.type
_entity.pdbx_description
1 polymer ?
#
loop_
_entity_poly.entity_id
_entity_poly.type
_entity_poly.pdbx_seq_one_letter_code
_entity_poly.pdbx_strand_id
1 'polypeptide(L)' 'EDEKTFGGMFFEYCDELKDLSHIEALFLIIDLFKKTLHDYSTLTEEKINDLLDYFFELLPGYIKKSLMISNAES' A
#
# COMPACT_ATOMS: atom_id res chain seq x y z
N GLU A 1 -1.27 -17.11 35.05
CA GLU A 1 -1.20 -17.30 33.59
C GLU A 1 -1.96 -16.15 32.95
N ASP A 2 -1.28 -15.44 32.06
CA ASP A 2 -1.26 -13.99 32.01
C ASP A 2 -2.29 -13.36 31.05
N GLU A 3 -3.33 -12.73 31.60
CA GLU A 3 -4.25 -11.84 30.87
C GLU A 3 -3.53 -10.67 30.17
N LYS A 4 -2.30 -10.33 30.60
CA LYS A 4 -1.47 -9.29 29.99
C LYS A 4 -0.90 -9.69 28.62
N THR A 5 -0.71 -10.99 28.37
CA THR A 5 -0.13 -11.48 27.10
C THR A 5 -1.13 -11.38 25.95
N PHE A 6 -2.42 -11.61 26.22
CA PHE A 6 -3.49 -11.45 25.22
C PHE A 6 -3.74 -9.98 24.87
N GLY A 7 -3.67 -9.07 25.86
CA GLY A 7 -3.77 -7.64 25.62
C GLY A 7 -2.62 -7.10 24.75
N GLY A 8 -1.40 -7.59 24.96
CA GLY A 8 -0.23 -7.24 24.13
C GLY A 8 -0.41 -7.62 22.67
N MET A 9 -0.80 -8.87 22.40
CA MET A 9 -1.06 -9.36 21.04
C MET A 9 -2.16 -8.54 20.34
N PHE A 10 -3.26 -8.23 21.04
CA PHE A 10 -4.35 -7.42 20.48
C PHE A 10 -3.92 -6.00 20.12
N PHE A 11 -3.07 -5.37 20.95
CA PHE A 11 -2.52 -4.05 20.65
C PHE A 11 -1.55 -4.06 19.47
N GLU A 12 -0.71 -5.09 19.33
CA GLU A 12 0.16 -5.25 18.16
C GLU A 12 -0.66 -5.45 16.88
N TYR A 13 -1.69 -6.31 16.91
CA TYR A 13 -2.63 -6.45 15.80
C TYR A 13 -3.34 -5.12 15.46
N CYS A 14 -3.74 -4.33 16.46
CA CYS A 14 -4.35 -3.03 16.21
C CYS A 14 -3.40 -2.03 15.54
N ASP A 15 -2.09 -2.05 15.87
CA ASP A 15 -1.10 -1.18 15.25
C ASP A 15 -0.80 -1.63 13.80
N GLU A 16 -0.73 -2.94 13.56
CA GLU A 16 -0.62 -3.52 12.21
C GLU A 16 -1.85 -3.19 11.33
N LEU A 17 -3.06 -3.29 11.89
CA LEU A 17 -4.31 -2.88 11.22
C LEU A 17 -4.36 -1.38 10.93
N LYS A 18 -3.72 -0.56 11.76
CA LYS A 18 -3.62 0.89 11.57
C LYS A 18 -2.64 1.27 10.46
N ASP A 19 -1.56 0.50 10.32
CA ASP A 19 -0.64 0.61 9.18
C ASP A 19 -1.31 0.17 7.88
N LEU A 20 -2.10 -0.91 7.89
CA LEU A 20 -2.93 -1.34 6.75
C LEU A 20 -3.86 -0.21 6.26
N SER A 21 -4.45 0.56 7.17
CA SER A 21 -5.29 1.73 6.82
C SER A 21 -4.53 2.84 6.07
N HIS A 22 -3.23 3.01 6.31
CA HIS A 22 -2.40 3.99 5.59
C HIS A 22 -1.98 3.48 4.20
N ILE A 23 -1.82 2.17 4.04
CA ILE A 23 -1.51 1.54 2.75
C ILE A 23 -2.70 1.63 1.80
N GLU A 24 -3.92 1.39 2.30
CA GLU A 24 -5.13 1.55 1.49
C GLU A 24 -5.29 2.98 0.96
N ALA A 25 -5.02 3.98 1.81
CA ALA A 25 -5.01 5.38 1.39
C ALA A 25 -3.95 5.64 0.29
N LEU A 26 -2.77 5.03 0.40
CA LEU A 26 -1.72 5.12 -0.62
C LEU A 26 -2.17 4.49 -1.95
N PHE A 27 -2.80 3.31 -1.92
CA PHE A 27 -3.36 2.70 -3.14
C PHE A 27 -4.42 3.58 -3.79
N LEU A 28 -5.30 4.19 -2.99
CA LEU A 28 -6.32 5.11 -3.49
C LEU A 28 -5.71 6.34 -4.17
N ILE A 29 -4.65 6.90 -3.59
CA ILE A 29 -3.89 8.02 -4.17
C ILE A 29 -3.22 7.59 -5.48
N ILE A 30 -2.63 6.40 -5.53
CA ILE A 30 -2.01 5.87 -6.75
C ILE A 30 -3.06 5.68 -7.85
N ASP A 31 -4.23 5.13 -7.52
CA ASP A 31 -5.34 4.95 -8.48
C ASP A 31 -5.85 6.29 -9.04
N LEU A 32 -6.04 7.30 -8.17
CA LEU A 32 -6.37 8.66 -8.60
C LEU A 32 -5.27 9.27 -9.48
N PHE A 33 -4.01 9.01 -9.15
CA PHE A 33 -2.88 9.46 -9.96
C PHE A 33 -2.89 8.81 -11.35
N LYS A 34 -3.17 7.51 -11.46
CA LYS A 34 -3.35 6.82 -12.75
C LYS A 34 -4.45 7.46 -13.59
N LYS A 35 -5.63 7.67 -13.00
CA LYS A 35 -6.79 8.29 -13.67
C LYS A 35 -6.46 9.71 -14.14
N THR A 36 -5.81 10.49 -13.29
CA THR A 36 -5.38 11.85 -13.64
C THR A 36 -4.39 11.84 -14.80
N LEU A 37 -3.41 10.93 -14.79
CA LEU A 37 -2.46 10.79 -15.90
C LEU A 37 -3.16 10.35 -17.20
N HIS A 38 -4.10 9.41 -17.12
CA HIS A 38 -4.88 8.98 -18.26
C HIS A 38 -5.73 10.12 -18.86
N ASP A 39 -6.34 10.94 -18.00
CA ASP A 39 -7.24 12.01 -18.44
C ASP A 39 -6.50 13.26 -18.95
N TYR A 40 -5.30 13.55 -18.42
CA TYR A 40 -4.52 14.74 -18.76
C TYR A 40 -3.35 14.50 -19.72
N SER A 41 -2.94 13.25 -19.93
CA SER A 41 -1.82 12.92 -20.82
C SER A 41 -2.27 12.01 -21.95
N THR A 42 -1.73 12.20 -23.14
CA THR A 42 -1.91 11.27 -24.28
C THR A 42 -1.09 9.98 -24.10
N LEU A 43 -0.71 9.63 -22.87
CA LEU A 43 0.05 8.42 -22.59
C LEU A 43 -0.86 7.22 -22.77
N THR A 44 -0.34 6.20 -23.44
CA THR A 44 -1.00 4.90 -23.53
C THR A 44 -1.01 4.23 -22.16
N GLU A 45 -2.00 3.35 -21.91
CA GLU A 45 -2.06 2.57 -20.67
C GLU A 45 -0.75 1.83 -20.39
N GLU A 46 -0.10 1.31 -21.44
CA GLU A 46 1.21 0.67 -21.36
C GLU A 46 2.27 1.59 -20.75
N LYS A 47 2.28 2.87 -21.14
CA LYS A 47 3.27 3.84 -20.63
C LYS A 47 2.97 4.31 -19.22
N ILE A 48 1.70 4.31 -18.85
CA ILE A 48 1.27 4.56 -17.47
C ILE A 48 1.72 3.40 -16.58
N ASN A 49 1.53 2.15 -17.02
CA ASN A 49 1.98 0.97 -16.28
C ASN A 49 3.51 0.93 -16.12
N ASP A 50 4.29 1.16 -17.18
CA ASP A 50 5.76 1.29 -17.09
C ASP A 50 6.19 2.30 -16.01
N LEU A 51 5.54 3.46 -15.99
CA LEU A 51 5.84 4.53 -15.04
C LEU A 51 5.53 4.12 -13.60
N LEU A 52 4.43 3.40 -13.40
CA LEU A 52 4.03 2.92 -12.09
C LEU A 52 4.93 1.81 -11.59
N ASP A 53 5.32 0.87 -12.45
CA ASP A 53 6.26 -0.18 -12.09
C ASP A 53 7.60 0.43 -11.65
N TYR A 54 8.12 1.38 -12.42
CA TYR A 54 9.32 2.13 -12.03
C TYR A 54 9.13 2.93 -10.73
N PHE A 55 7.96 3.55 -10.54
CA PHE A 55 7.62 4.25 -9.30
C PHE A 55 7.61 3.30 -8.09
N PHE A 56 7.00 2.12 -8.22
CA PHE A 56 7.00 1.09 -7.18
C PHE A 56 8.42 0.58 -6.90
N GLU A 57 9.29 0.46 -7.91
CA GLU A 57 10.70 0.11 -7.72
C GLU A 57 11.49 1.18 -6.97
N LEU A 58 11.13 2.46 -7.08
CA LEU A 58 11.77 3.55 -6.34
C LEU A 58 11.25 3.72 -4.91
N LEU A 59 10.15 3.05 -4.54
CA LEU A 59 9.62 3.16 -3.19
C LEU A 59 10.60 2.61 -2.14
N PRO A 60 10.71 3.28 -0.98
CA PRO A 60 11.45 2.76 0.17
C PRO A 60 11.02 1.33 0.54
N GLY A 61 11.99 0.51 0.96
CA GLY A 61 11.77 -0.91 1.26
C GLY A 61 10.71 -1.18 2.33
N TYR A 62 10.51 -0.28 3.29
CA TYR A 62 9.46 -0.41 4.30
C TYR A 62 8.05 -0.28 3.69
N ILE A 63 7.86 0.60 2.69
CA ILE A 63 6.59 0.76 1.96
C ILE A 63 6.33 -0.47 1.09
N LYS A 64 7.35 -0.96 0.37
CA LYS A 64 7.25 -2.20 -0.43
C LYS A 64 6.85 -3.40 0.42
N LYS A 65 7.48 -3.56 1.58
CA LYS A 65 7.17 -4.64 2.53
C LYS A 65 5.72 -4.54 3.01
N SER A 66 5.26 -3.33 3.32
CA SER A 66 3.88 -3.03 3.70
C SER A 66 2.90 -3.41 2.59
N LEU A 67 3.16 -3.01 1.35
CA LEU A 67 2.33 -3.34 0.17
C LEU A 67 2.24 -4.85 -0.12
N MET A 68 3.33 -5.59 0.06
CA MET A 68 3.36 -7.04 -0.16
C MET A 68 2.54 -7.81 0.88
N ILE A 69 2.46 -7.32 2.11
CA ILE A 69 1.67 -7.96 3.18
C ILE A 69 0.17 -7.89 2.84
N SER A 70 -0.32 -6.74 2.34
CA SER A 70 -1.71 -6.60 1.92
C SER A 70 -2.14 -7.56 0.80
N ASN A 71 -1.23 -7.97 -0.09
CA ASN A 71 -1.54 -8.90 -1.18
C ASN A 71 -1.42 -10.38 -0.77
N ALA A 72 -0.81 -10.69 0.37
CA ALA A 72 -0.66 -12.07 0.85
C ALA A 72 -1.86 -12.56 1.68
N GLU A 73 -2.72 -11.64 2.13
CA GLU A 73 -3.88 -11.92 2.97
C GLU A 73 -5.23 -11.89 2.21
N SER A 74 -5.21 -11.78 0.88
CA SER A 74 -6.38 -11.84 -0.01
C SER A 74 -6.48 -13.16 -0.77
#